data_AF-A0AB39QDR6-F1
#
_entry.id   AF-A0AB39QDR6-F1
#
_cell.length_a   1.000
_cell.length_b   1.000
_cell.length_c   1.000
_cell.angle_alpha   90.00
_cell.angle_beta   90.00
_cell.angle_gamma   90.00
#
_symmetry.space_group_name_H-M   'P 1'
#
loop_
_entity.id
_entity.type
_entity.pdbx_description
1 polymer ?
#
loop_
_entity_poly.entity_id
_entity_poly.type
_entity_poly.pdbx_seq_one_letter_code
_entity_poly.pdbx_strand_id
1 'polypeptide(L)'
;MTDIFGSAAVKRFPQETLPAALSDSDTRAFLSDVGFPCVTGRLLELDTTDLQHTGLHPVAEPFGKPDETDSTYFYLGSWQGARLLLNGRDGRVLQDGWSGIEDELAGSSLAQFVAMVRLYFWWRASWWSIEDTESDLRHWLNLIDPQAYETQGWQRVFEDYNFDDRV
;
A
#
# COMPACT_ATOMS: atom_id res chain seq x y z
N MET A 1 15.04 -4.12 -12.02
CA MET A 1 13.99 -3.16 -11.60
C MET A 1 12.63 -3.60 -12.08
N THR A 2 12.48 -4.04 -13.33
CA THR A 2 11.20 -4.53 -13.89
C THR A 2 10.63 -5.76 -13.18
N ASP A 3 11.50 -6.52 -12.50
CA ASP A 3 11.10 -7.69 -11.70
C ASP A 3 10.37 -7.34 -10.41
N ILE A 4 10.53 -6.10 -9.90
CA ILE A 4 9.91 -5.60 -8.65
C ILE A 4 8.88 -4.52 -8.97
N PHE A 5 9.19 -3.63 -9.89
CA PHE A 5 8.27 -2.62 -10.38
C PHE A 5 7.81 -3.02 -11.78
N GLY A 6 6.51 -3.14 -12.02
CA GLY A 6 5.95 -3.47 -13.33
C GLY A 6 6.35 -2.48 -14.42
N SER A 7 5.91 -2.72 -15.66
CA SER A 7 6.42 -2.02 -16.86
C SER A 7 6.39 -0.49 -16.81
N ALA A 8 5.35 0.13 -16.23
CA ALA A 8 5.26 1.58 -16.06
C ALA A 8 5.96 2.12 -14.81
N ALA A 9 6.40 1.24 -13.89
CA ALA A 9 6.92 1.46 -12.53
C ALA A 9 6.01 2.25 -11.58
N VAL A 10 5.33 3.30 -12.06
CA VAL A 10 4.37 4.14 -11.37
C VAL A 10 3.22 4.46 -12.33
N LYS A 11 1.98 4.30 -11.85
CA LYS A 11 0.78 4.74 -12.55
C LYS A 11 0.31 6.09 -12.00
N ARG A 12 0.32 7.11 -12.85
CA ARG A 12 -0.31 8.41 -12.58
C ARG A 12 -1.70 8.47 -13.18
N PHE A 13 -2.58 9.21 -12.52
CA PHE A 13 -3.96 9.43 -12.92
C PHE A 13 -4.20 10.91 -13.13
N PRO A 14 -4.41 11.38 -14.38
CA PRO A 14 -4.81 12.76 -14.62
C PRO A 14 -6.05 13.11 -13.79
N GLN A 15 -6.12 14.32 -13.22
CA GLN A 15 -7.18 14.70 -12.29
C GLN A 15 -8.59 14.50 -12.85
N GLU A 16 -8.76 14.73 -14.15
CA GLU A 16 -9.99 14.54 -14.90
C GLU A 16 -10.42 13.07 -15.06
N THR A 17 -9.50 12.13 -14.87
CA THR A 17 -9.77 10.68 -14.93
C THR A 17 -10.09 10.08 -13.57
N LEU A 18 -9.81 10.80 -12.48
CA LEU A 18 -10.05 10.33 -11.13
C LEU A 18 -11.55 10.35 -10.81
N PRO A 19 -12.13 9.23 -10.32
CA PRO A 19 -13.56 9.12 -10.01
C PRO A 19 -14.04 10.24 -9.07
N ALA A 20 -15.25 10.76 -9.28
CA ALA A 20 -15.82 11.80 -8.42
C ALA A 20 -16.04 11.33 -6.96
N ALA A 21 -16.26 10.02 -6.77
CA ALA A 21 -16.42 9.41 -5.46
C ALA A 21 -15.11 9.31 -4.65
N LEU A 22 -13.95 9.58 -5.27
CA LEU A 22 -12.71 9.86 -4.56
C LEU A 22 -12.69 11.35 -4.22
N SER A 23 -13.20 11.70 -3.04
CA SER A 23 -13.36 13.09 -2.59
C SER A 23 -12.19 13.61 -1.75
N ASP A 24 -11.35 12.73 -1.20
CA ASP A 24 -10.15 13.13 -0.47
C ASP A 24 -9.15 13.88 -1.36
N SER A 25 -8.90 15.16 -1.07
CA SER A 25 -8.11 16.03 -1.93
C SER A 25 -6.64 15.62 -2.00
N ASP A 26 -6.09 15.16 -0.87
CA ASP A 26 -4.67 14.83 -0.76
C ASP A 26 -4.36 13.56 -1.54
N THR A 27 -5.24 12.56 -1.47
CA THR A 27 -5.16 11.34 -2.27
C THR A 27 -5.29 11.63 -3.76
N ARG A 28 -6.22 12.52 -4.16
CA ARG A 28 -6.34 12.94 -5.57
C ARG A 28 -5.06 13.60 -6.07
N ALA A 29 -4.51 14.53 -5.30
CA ALA A 29 -3.25 15.20 -5.63
C ALA A 29 -2.10 14.19 -5.74
N PHE A 30 -1.98 13.28 -4.76
CA PHE A 30 -0.95 12.25 -4.75
C PHE A 30 -1.02 11.35 -5.99
N LEU A 31 -2.20 10.84 -6.35
CA LEU A 31 -2.38 9.98 -7.52
C LEU A 31 -2.08 10.69 -8.84
N SER A 32 -2.27 12.00 -8.90
CA SER A 32 -2.01 12.79 -10.10
C SER A 32 -0.54 13.20 -10.23
N ASP A 33 0.01 13.79 -9.17
CA ASP A 33 1.34 14.42 -9.19
C ASP A 33 2.46 13.39 -8.98
N VAL A 34 2.26 12.47 -8.02
CA VAL A 34 3.24 11.44 -7.66
C VAL A 34 2.96 10.16 -8.43
N GLY A 35 1.73 9.65 -8.32
CA GLY A 35 1.28 8.36 -8.84
C GLY A 35 1.47 7.22 -7.84
N PHE A 36 0.83 6.09 -8.15
CA PHE A 36 0.89 4.89 -7.33
C PHE A 36 1.89 3.87 -7.91
N PRO A 37 2.81 3.29 -7.10
CA PRO A 37 3.79 2.35 -7.60
C PRO A 37 3.10 1.08 -8.10
N CYS A 38 3.54 0.56 -9.23
CA CYS A 38 3.11 -0.72 -9.77
C CYS A 38 4.12 -1.78 -9.35
N VAL A 39 3.86 -2.47 -8.25
CA VAL A 39 4.75 -3.44 -7.62
C VAL A 39 4.30 -4.83 -8.03
N THR A 40 5.24 -5.70 -8.38
CA THR A 40 4.99 -7.14 -8.58
C THR A 40 5.00 -7.81 -7.22
N GLY A 41 4.17 -8.84 -6.99
CA GLY A 41 4.05 -9.53 -5.69
C GLY A 41 5.33 -10.09 -5.02
N ARG A 42 6.51 -9.81 -5.58
CA ARG A 42 7.84 -10.13 -5.05
C ARG A 42 8.35 -9.16 -3.98
N LEU A 43 7.69 -8.02 -3.76
CA LEU A 43 8.03 -7.08 -2.69
C LEU A 43 6.86 -7.01 -1.71
N LEU A 44 7.06 -7.48 -0.48
CA LEU A 44 6.04 -7.45 0.59
C LEU A 44 4.73 -8.16 0.25
N GLU A 45 4.75 -9.13 -0.67
CA GLU A 45 3.54 -9.75 -1.22
C GLU A 45 2.54 -8.70 -1.79
N LEU A 46 3.05 -7.55 -2.25
CA LEU A 46 2.26 -6.46 -2.81
C LEU A 46 2.20 -6.58 -4.34
N ASP A 47 1.01 -6.80 -4.89
CA ASP A 47 0.78 -6.74 -6.34
C ASP A 47 -0.20 -5.62 -6.70
N THR A 48 0.29 -4.63 -7.42
CA THR A 48 -0.48 -3.46 -7.87
C THR A 48 -0.33 -3.23 -9.37
N THR A 49 0.14 -4.25 -10.11
CA THR A 49 0.40 -4.14 -11.55
C THR A 49 -0.87 -3.98 -12.37
N ASP A 50 -1.99 -4.58 -11.93
CA ASP A 50 -3.28 -4.53 -12.62
C ASP A 50 -3.84 -3.10 -12.77
N LEU A 51 -3.47 -2.17 -11.88
CA LEU A 51 -3.88 -0.77 -11.98
C LEU A 51 -3.40 -0.09 -13.26
N GLN A 52 -2.32 -0.60 -13.89
CA GLN A 52 -1.85 -0.06 -15.16
C GLN A 52 -2.91 -0.19 -16.26
N HIS A 53 -3.65 -1.30 -16.23
CA HIS A 53 -4.62 -1.69 -17.26
C HIS A 53 -6.05 -1.36 -16.87
N THR A 54 -6.41 -1.60 -15.61
CA THR A 54 -7.79 -1.46 -15.11
C THR A 54 -8.11 -0.04 -14.67
N GLY A 55 -7.12 0.72 -14.21
CA GLY A 55 -7.32 1.99 -13.55
C GLY A 55 -8.06 1.87 -12.20
N LEU A 56 -8.37 3.02 -11.60
CA LEU A 56 -9.12 3.09 -10.34
C LEU A 56 -10.60 2.84 -10.58
N HIS A 57 -11.09 1.70 -10.10
CA HIS A 57 -12.48 1.29 -10.21
C HIS A 57 -13.08 0.98 -8.83
N PRO A 58 -14.37 1.31 -8.62
CA PRO A 58 -15.03 1.05 -7.35
C PRO A 58 -15.26 -0.45 -7.13
N VAL A 59 -15.19 -0.88 -5.88
CA VAL A 59 -15.51 -2.24 -5.44
C VAL A 59 -16.95 -2.28 -4.99
N ALA A 60 -17.72 -3.25 -5.49
CA ALA A 60 -19.16 -3.36 -5.20
C ALA A 60 -19.44 -3.67 -3.72
N GLU A 61 -18.67 -4.57 -3.12
CA GLU A 61 -18.79 -4.96 -1.70
C GLU A 61 -17.40 -5.34 -1.17
N PRO A 62 -16.78 -4.53 -0.30
CA PRO A 62 -15.58 -4.95 0.39
C PRO A 62 -15.95 -6.00 1.46
N PHE A 63 -15.35 -7.19 1.39
CA PHE A 63 -15.59 -8.24 2.38
C PHE A 63 -15.14 -7.78 3.77
N GLY A 64 -15.88 -8.14 4.82
CA GLY A 64 -15.51 -7.86 6.22
C GLY A 64 -15.65 -6.42 6.70
N LYS A 65 -15.92 -5.44 5.83
CA LYS A 65 -16.06 -4.05 6.25
C LYS A 65 -17.41 -3.77 6.89
N PRO A 66 -17.47 -2.96 7.97
CA PRO A 66 -18.72 -2.34 8.36
C PRO A 66 -19.24 -1.53 7.17
N ASP A 67 -20.56 -1.52 7.01
CA ASP A 67 -21.26 -0.66 6.07
C ASP A 67 -21.10 0.81 6.54
N GLU A 68 -19.89 1.35 6.38
CA GLU A 68 -19.64 2.79 6.46
C GLU A 68 -20.36 3.40 5.27
N THR A 69 -21.63 3.72 5.51
CA THR A 69 -22.72 3.81 4.53
C THR A 69 -22.54 4.91 3.47
N ASP A 70 -21.43 5.66 3.54
CA ASP A 70 -21.15 6.85 2.73
C ASP A 70 -19.78 6.82 2.02
N SER A 71 -19.01 5.73 2.07
CA SER A 71 -17.71 5.67 1.35
C SER A 71 -17.69 4.66 0.21
N THR A 72 -17.13 5.09 -0.93
CA THR A 72 -16.79 4.22 -2.05
C THR A 72 -15.36 3.73 -1.89
N TYR A 73 -15.18 2.42 -1.94
CA TYR A 73 -13.85 1.81 -1.92
C TYR A 73 -13.36 1.54 -3.33
N PHE A 74 -12.08 1.83 -3.59
CA PHE A 74 -11.43 1.54 -4.88
C PHE A 74 -10.39 0.45 -4.73
N TYR A 75 -10.32 -0.46 -5.69
CA TYR A 75 -9.31 -1.52 -5.69
C TYR A 75 -7.93 -0.97 -6.10
N LEU A 76 -6.91 -1.24 -5.29
CA LEU A 76 -5.52 -0.87 -5.59
C LEU A 76 -4.65 -2.06 -6.03
N GLY A 77 -5.05 -3.28 -5.69
CA GLY A 77 -4.22 -4.47 -5.87
C GLY A 77 -4.43 -5.48 -4.74
N SER A 78 -3.46 -6.36 -4.54
CA SER A 78 -3.42 -7.28 -3.41
C SER A 78 -2.19 -7.03 -2.54
N TRP A 79 -2.31 -7.30 -1.24
CA TRP A 79 -1.23 -7.20 -0.28
C TRP A 79 -1.38 -8.29 0.78
N GLN A 80 -0.32 -9.08 1.01
CA GLN A 80 -0.28 -10.17 2.00
C GLN A 80 -1.48 -11.12 1.90
N GLY A 81 -1.91 -11.44 0.67
CA GLY A 81 -3.03 -12.34 0.40
C GLY A 81 -4.43 -11.73 0.52
N ALA A 82 -4.56 -10.45 0.91
CA ALA A 82 -5.83 -9.71 0.95
C ALA A 82 -5.95 -8.71 -0.21
N ARG A 83 -7.16 -8.21 -0.48
CA ARG A 83 -7.33 -7.08 -1.40
C ARG A 83 -6.92 -5.79 -0.71
N LEU A 84 -6.15 -4.96 -1.40
CA LEU A 84 -5.79 -3.63 -0.98
C LEU A 84 -6.81 -2.64 -1.54
N LEU A 85 -7.41 -1.86 -0.65
CA LEU A 85 -8.51 -0.95 -0.91
C LEU A 85 -8.12 0.48 -0.55
N LEU A 86 -8.61 1.44 -1.31
CA LEU A 86 -8.56 2.87 -1.01
C LEU A 86 -9.94 3.35 -0.60
N ASN A 87 -10.07 3.93 0.59
CA ASN A 87 -11.27 4.63 1.00
C ASN A 87 -11.35 5.98 0.28
N GLY A 88 -12.39 6.15 -0.55
CA GLY A 88 -12.56 7.35 -1.37
C GLY A 88 -12.80 8.64 -0.60
N ARG A 89 -13.29 8.53 0.64
CA ARG A 89 -13.69 9.68 1.47
C ARG A 89 -12.53 10.29 2.24
N ASP A 90 -11.66 9.46 2.81
CA ASP A 90 -10.62 9.89 3.75
C ASP A 90 -9.20 9.48 3.32
N GLY A 91 -9.06 8.80 2.17
CA GLY A 91 -7.75 8.45 1.61
C GLY A 91 -7.03 7.31 2.32
N ARG A 92 -7.66 6.66 3.31
CA ARG A 92 -7.07 5.52 4.02
C ARG A 92 -6.89 4.33 3.10
N VAL A 93 -5.79 3.60 3.31
CA VAL A 93 -5.52 2.33 2.65
C VAL A 93 -5.85 1.21 3.61
N LEU A 94 -6.64 0.25 3.13
CA LEU A 94 -7.19 -0.82 3.95
C LEU A 94 -7.01 -2.17 3.28
N GLN A 95 -6.97 -3.24 4.06
CA GLN A 95 -7.19 -4.59 3.58
C GLN A 95 -8.63 -5.07 3.85
N ASP A 96 -9.09 -6.05 3.09
CA ASP A 96 -10.43 -6.66 3.20
C ASP A 96 -10.49 -7.89 4.13
N GLY A 97 -9.41 -8.14 4.90
CA GLY A 97 -9.36 -9.18 5.93
C GLY A 97 -9.23 -10.62 5.40
N TRP A 98 -9.19 -10.84 4.08
CA TRP A 98 -9.07 -12.19 3.51
C TRP A 98 -7.76 -12.91 3.89
N SER A 99 -6.72 -12.14 4.24
CA SER A 99 -5.44 -12.62 4.75
C SER A 99 -5.52 -13.28 6.14
N GLY A 100 -6.63 -13.10 6.86
CA GLY A 100 -6.78 -13.49 8.27
C GLY A 100 -6.17 -12.50 9.26
N ILE A 101 -5.67 -11.35 8.80
CA ILE A 101 -5.20 -10.26 9.65
C ILE A 101 -6.41 -9.48 10.17
N GLU A 102 -6.50 -9.32 11.49
CA GLU A 102 -7.64 -8.65 12.14
C GLU A 102 -7.62 -7.13 11.95
N ASP A 103 -6.43 -6.52 11.93
CA ASP A 103 -6.27 -5.08 11.71
C ASP A 103 -6.41 -4.73 10.24
N GLU A 104 -7.44 -3.96 9.90
CA GLU A 104 -7.73 -3.65 8.52
C GLU A 104 -6.86 -2.51 7.94
N LEU A 105 -6.24 -1.69 8.78
CA LEU A 105 -5.52 -0.50 8.36
C LEU A 105 -4.17 -0.88 7.74
N ALA A 106 -4.02 -0.61 6.45
CA ALA A 106 -2.74 -0.73 5.75
C ALA A 106 -1.99 0.61 5.70
N GLY A 107 -2.69 1.74 5.79
CA GLY A 107 -2.08 3.06 5.89
C GLY A 107 -3.12 4.13 6.20
N SER A 108 -2.77 5.06 7.08
CA SER A 108 -3.60 6.21 7.44
C SER A 108 -3.81 7.17 6.27
N SER A 109 -2.96 7.09 5.24
CA SER A 109 -3.15 7.72 3.94
C SER A 109 -2.43 6.93 2.84
N LEU A 110 -2.82 7.17 1.58
CA LEU A 110 -2.14 6.59 0.42
C LEU A 110 -0.64 6.93 0.38
N ALA A 111 -0.28 8.17 0.73
CA ALA A 111 1.11 8.62 0.73
C ALA A 111 1.95 7.88 1.78
N GLN A 112 1.41 7.67 2.98
CA GLN A 112 2.09 6.95 4.06
C GLN A 112 2.30 5.47 3.72
N PHE A 113 1.29 4.81 3.15
CA PHE A 113 1.43 3.44 2.66
C PHE A 113 2.54 3.32 1.61
N VAL A 114 2.55 4.21 0.61
CA VAL A 114 3.60 4.21 -0.43
C VAL A 114 4.97 4.54 0.16
N ALA A 115 5.06 5.43 1.16
CA ALA A 115 6.31 5.73 1.85
C ALA A 115 6.87 4.50 2.57
N MET A 116 6.02 3.69 3.22
CA MET A 116 6.43 2.40 3.83
C MET A 116 7.02 1.45 2.77
N VAL A 117 6.28 1.22 1.68
CA VAL A 117 6.73 0.32 0.59
C VAL A 117 8.06 0.80 0.02
N ARG A 118 8.20 2.13 -0.15
CA ARG A 118 9.41 2.72 -0.71
C ARG A 118 10.60 2.61 0.23
N LEU A 119 10.40 2.88 1.53
CA LEU A 119 11.44 2.77 2.53
C LEU A 119 11.93 1.32 2.67
N TYR A 120 11.00 0.36 2.73
CA TYR A 120 11.33 -1.06 2.76
C TYR A 120 12.13 -1.49 1.52
N PHE A 121 11.70 -1.05 0.33
CA PHE A 121 12.45 -1.31 -0.91
C PHE A 121 13.89 -0.82 -0.84
N TRP A 122 14.11 0.43 -0.40
CA TRP A 122 15.47 0.99 -0.29
C TRP A 122 16.31 0.24 0.73
N TRP A 123 15.73 -0.09 1.87
CA TRP A 123 16.40 -0.88 2.90
C TRP A 123 16.81 -2.26 2.35
N ARG A 124 15.88 -3.00 1.73
CA ARG A 124 16.11 -4.31 1.10
C ARG A 124 17.19 -4.24 0.02
N ALA A 125 17.17 -3.19 -0.81
CA ALA A 125 18.13 -3.00 -1.90
C ALA A 125 19.50 -2.46 -1.45
N SER A 126 19.64 -2.02 -0.20
CA SER A 126 20.91 -1.50 0.32
C SER A 126 21.90 -2.62 0.64
N TRP A 127 23.17 -2.27 0.84
CA TRP A 127 24.23 -3.21 1.29
C TRP A 127 24.49 -3.13 2.80
N TRP A 128 23.64 -2.43 3.55
CA TRP A 128 23.83 -2.26 5.00
C TRP A 128 23.48 -3.52 5.77
N SER A 129 24.16 -3.77 6.90
CA SER A 129 23.79 -4.89 7.78
C SER A 129 22.33 -4.77 8.24
N ILE A 130 21.59 -5.88 8.25
CA ILE A 130 20.23 -5.93 8.82
C ILE A 130 20.29 -5.51 10.29
N GLU A 131 21.21 -6.09 11.06
CA GLU A 131 21.38 -5.82 12.50
C GLU A 131 21.60 -4.32 12.78
N ASP A 132 22.36 -3.63 11.92
CA ASP A 132 22.68 -2.21 12.10
C ASP A 132 21.51 -1.28 11.74
N THR A 133 20.58 -1.74 10.90
CA THR A 133 19.59 -0.85 10.26
C THR A 133 18.13 -1.21 10.55
N GLU A 134 17.85 -2.36 11.15
CA GLU A 134 16.48 -2.77 11.49
C GLU A 134 15.85 -1.80 12.50
N SER A 135 16.59 -1.41 13.53
CA SER A 135 16.09 -0.48 14.56
C SER A 135 15.74 0.88 13.96
N ASP A 136 16.59 1.39 13.05
CA ASP A 136 16.34 2.63 12.33
C ASP A 136 15.13 2.50 11.38
N LEU A 137 15.03 1.39 10.63
CA LEU A 137 13.89 1.12 9.76
C LEU A 137 12.58 1.14 10.54
N ARG A 138 12.52 0.43 11.68
CA ARG A 138 11.35 0.42 12.57
C ARG A 138 11.03 1.82 13.09
N HIS A 139 12.06 2.57 13.50
CA HIS A 139 11.88 3.95 13.96
C HIS A 139 11.26 4.84 12.87
N TRP A 140 11.81 4.81 11.65
CA TRP A 140 11.29 5.60 10.53
C TRP A 140 9.88 5.19 10.11
N LEU A 141 9.56 3.89 10.12
CA LEU A 141 8.21 3.42 9.80
C LEU A 141 7.20 3.89 10.85
N ASN A 142 7.54 3.83 12.14
CA ASN A 142 6.69 4.40 13.19
C ASN A 142 6.51 5.93 13.02
N LEU A 143 7.54 6.66 12.55
CA LEU A 143 7.40 8.09 12.26
C LEU A 143 6.53 8.38 11.03
N ILE A 144 6.57 7.51 10.01
CA ILE A 144 5.77 7.66 8.80
C ILE A 144 4.28 7.51 9.13
N ASP A 145 3.90 6.46 9.86
CA ASP A 145 2.51 6.18 10.19
C ASP A 145 2.41 5.40 11.51
N PRO A 146 2.29 6.09 12.66
CA PRO A 146 2.22 5.43 13.96
C PRO A 146 1.02 4.48 14.08
N GLN A 147 -0.11 4.82 13.47
CA GLN A 147 -1.33 4.01 13.58
C GLN A 147 -1.20 2.73 12.76
N ALA A 148 -0.78 2.84 11.51
CA ALA A 148 -0.56 1.65 10.68
C ALA A 148 0.61 0.81 11.20
N TYR A 149 1.65 1.43 11.76
CA TYR A 149 2.77 0.71 12.39
C TYR A 149 2.33 -0.25 13.49
N GLU A 150 1.35 0.10 14.31
CA GLU A 150 0.85 -0.79 15.38
C GLU A 150 0.06 -2.01 14.85
N THR A 151 -0.34 -2.01 13.57
CA THR A 151 -1.12 -3.10 12.99
C THR A 151 -0.31 -4.36 12.73
N GLN A 152 -0.99 -5.50 12.81
CA GLN A 152 -0.42 -6.79 12.41
C GLN A 152 0.12 -6.79 10.97
N GLY A 153 -0.53 -6.08 10.03
CA GLY A 153 -0.08 -5.99 8.65
C GLY A 153 1.31 -5.38 8.49
N TRP A 154 1.61 -4.31 9.24
CA TRP A 154 2.94 -3.70 9.26
C TRP A 154 3.93 -4.50 10.08
N GLN A 155 3.52 -5.12 11.19
CA GLN A 155 4.41 -5.98 11.97
C GLN A 155 4.88 -7.19 11.15
N ARG A 156 4.01 -7.73 10.29
CA ARG A 156 4.31 -8.83 9.36
C ARG A 156 5.39 -8.49 8.32
N VAL A 157 5.54 -7.21 7.95
CA VAL A 157 6.64 -6.75 7.08
C VAL A 157 8.01 -7.08 7.68
N PHE A 158 8.10 -7.20 9.01
CA PHE A 158 9.32 -7.52 9.74
C PHE A 158 9.40 -8.99 10.21
N GLU A 159 8.65 -9.91 9.62
CA GLU A 159 8.81 -11.33 9.92
C GLU A 159 9.99 -11.94 9.14
N ASP A 160 10.68 -12.90 9.77
CA ASP A 160 11.95 -13.48 9.31
C ASP A 160 11.96 -13.93 7.83
N TYR A 161 10.88 -14.49 7.32
CA TYR A 161 10.81 -14.94 5.92
C TYR A 161 10.77 -13.78 4.90
N ASN A 162 10.38 -12.57 5.30
CA ASN A 162 10.46 -11.39 4.45
C ASN A 162 11.92 -10.85 4.34
N PHE A 163 12.80 -11.31 5.24
CA PHE A 163 14.22 -10.97 5.30
C PHE A 163 15.14 -11.99 4.63
N ASP A 164 14.70 -13.25 4.49
CA ASP A 164 15.42 -14.33 3.76
C ASP A 164 15.68 -13.99 2.28
N ASP A 165 15.00 -12.97 1.77
CA ASP A 165 15.06 -12.46 0.40
C ASP A 165 16.26 -11.53 0.12
N ARG A 166 17.07 -11.23 1.14
CA ARG A 166 18.27 -10.39 1.06
C ARG A 166 19.53 -11.26 0.95
N VAL A 167 19.70 -11.91 -0.21
CA VAL A 167 20.91 -12.67 -0.59
C VAL A 167 21.79 -11.83 -1.52
#